data_AF-A0A7Y3CD17-F1
#
_entry.id   AF-A0A7Y3CD17-F1
#
_cell.length_a   1.000
_cell.length_b   1.000
_cell.length_c   1.000
_cell.angle_alpha   90.00
_cell.angle_beta   90.00
_cell.angle_gamma   90.00
#
_symmetry.space_group_name_H-M   'P 1'
#
loop_
_entity.id
_entity.type
_entity.pdbx_description
1 polymer ?
#
loop_
_entity_poly.entity_id
_entity_poly.type
_entity_poly.pdbx_seq_one_letter_code
_entity_poly.pdbx_strand_id
1 'polypeptide(L)'
;IIEAYSNAGGTGRLKEYAHDEEEIARERKYGKTASKLLTALHEVVGHASGLLNEGVGQPKETLKNYASTMEEGRADLVGLYYLMDPKLQELGLTDNWKELGMTAFDRYIRNGMVTQLIRIELGDDIEEDHMVNRQWVSAWVFEKGKDDNVIEKVVREGKTYYNINDYSKLRELFGQLLRETQRIKSEGDFKAAQDLVEGYGIKVDQELHAEVLERNKAFKTPPYSGFVNPVLLPETDAAGEITDIKLLQPETFVEQMLSYSGTYSFLN
;
A
#
# COMPACT_ATOMS: atom_id res chain seq x y z
N ILE A 1 -1.06 15.16 -0.71
CA ILE A 1 -0.27 14.04 -1.29
C ILE A 1 -1.17 12.89 -1.77
N ILE A 2 -1.90 12.18 -0.90
CA ILE A 2 -2.79 11.04 -1.28
C ILE A 2 -3.77 11.40 -2.41
N GLU A 3 -4.35 12.60 -2.34
CA GLU A 3 -5.24 13.12 -3.40
C GLU A 3 -4.52 13.35 -4.73
N ALA A 4 -3.30 13.89 -4.71
CA ALA A 4 -2.53 14.10 -5.92
C ALA A 4 -2.16 12.77 -6.59
N TYR A 5 -1.76 11.76 -5.82
CA TYR A 5 -1.57 10.39 -6.33
C TYR A 5 -2.84 9.82 -6.97
N SER A 6 -3.98 9.95 -6.29
CA SER A 6 -5.27 9.45 -6.77
C SER A 6 -5.70 10.08 -8.10
N ASN A 7 -5.30 11.34 -8.34
CA ASN A 7 -5.66 12.10 -9.54
C ASN A 7 -4.60 12.01 -10.65
N ALA A 8 -3.35 11.62 -10.34
CA ALA A 8 -2.25 11.53 -11.30
C ALA A 8 -2.23 10.20 -12.07
N GLY A 9 -2.86 9.14 -11.53
CA GLY A 9 -2.88 7.81 -12.14
C GLY A 9 -3.84 7.71 -13.33
N GLY A 10 -3.32 7.29 -14.49
CA GLY A 10 -4.17 6.89 -15.61
C GLY A 10 -4.84 5.53 -15.35
N THR A 11 -6.04 5.31 -15.91
CA THR A 11 -6.78 4.05 -15.71
C THR A 11 -6.24 2.86 -16.52
N GLY A 12 -5.19 3.05 -17.32
CA GLY A 12 -4.62 2.02 -18.19
C GLY A 12 -4.11 0.81 -17.42
N ARG A 13 -3.33 1.02 -16.35
CA ARG A 13 -2.84 -0.08 -15.50
C ARG A 13 -3.98 -0.79 -14.77
N LEU A 14 -4.99 -0.05 -14.31
CA LEU A 14 -6.18 -0.65 -13.71
C LEU A 14 -6.81 -1.66 -14.67
N LYS A 15 -7.04 -1.27 -15.93
CA LYS A 15 -7.63 -2.16 -16.95
C LYS A 15 -6.72 -3.33 -17.34
N GLU A 16 -5.41 -3.14 -17.33
CA GLU A 16 -4.47 -4.19 -17.72
C GLU A 16 -4.31 -5.28 -16.66
N TYR A 17 -4.44 -4.93 -15.37
CA TYR A 17 -4.14 -5.85 -14.27
C TYR A 17 -5.35 -6.30 -13.45
N ALA A 18 -6.48 -5.60 -13.53
CA ALA A 18 -7.72 -6.08 -12.90
C ALA A 18 -8.23 -7.35 -13.58
N HIS A 19 -8.89 -8.22 -12.81
CA HIS A 19 -9.46 -9.46 -13.30
C HIS A 19 -10.64 -9.22 -14.25
N ASP A 20 -11.55 -8.30 -13.94
CA ASP A 20 -12.75 -8.10 -14.75
C ASP A 20 -13.28 -6.66 -14.73
N GLU A 21 -14.35 -6.43 -15.50
CA GLU A 21 -15.01 -5.13 -15.57
C GLU A 21 -15.72 -4.75 -14.27
N GLU A 22 -16.09 -5.71 -13.42
CA GLU A 22 -16.71 -5.44 -12.12
C GLU A 22 -15.68 -4.86 -11.14
N GLU A 23 -14.48 -5.44 -11.05
CA GLU A 23 -13.35 -4.90 -10.30
C GLU A 23 -13.00 -3.50 -10.79
N ILE A 24 -12.93 -3.30 -12.12
CA ILE A 24 -12.61 -1.98 -12.71
C ILE A 24 -13.69 -0.96 -12.34
N ALA A 25 -14.97 -1.31 -12.43
CA ALA A 25 -16.08 -0.43 -12.09
C ALA A 25 -16.06 -0.07 -10.58
N ARG A 26 -15.84 -1.04 -9.71
CA ARG A 26 -15.70 -0.83 -8.26
C ARG A 26 -14.51 0.06 -7.91
N GLU A 27 -13.33 -0.19 -8.48
CA GLU A 27 -12.14 0.64 -8.24
C GLU A 27 -12.35 2.09 -8.72
N ARG A 28 -13.05 2.30 -9.83
CA ARG A 28 -13.41 3.66 -10.28
C ARG A 28 -14.34 4.38 -9.32
N LYS A 29 -15.29 3.66 -8.72
CA LYS A 29 -16.30 4.22 -7.83
C LYS A 29 -15.76 4.44 -6.41
N TYR A 30 -15.05 3.46 -5.85
CA TYR A 30 -14.63 3.44 -4.45
C TYR A 30 -13.14 3.52 -4.22
N GLY A 31 -12.28 3.32 -5.23
CA GLY A 31 -10.83 3.17 -5.05
C GLY A 31 -10.17 4.35 -4.34
N LYS A 32 -10.62 5.59 -4.62
CA LYS A 32 -10.13 6.79 -3.92
C LYS A 32 -10.51 6.77 -2.43
N THR A 33 -11.76 6.45 -2.10
CA THR A 33 -12.25 6.41 -0.72
C THR A 33 -11.66 5.23 0.05
N ALA A 34 -11.63 4.04 -0.57
CA ALA A 34 -11.00 2.84 -0.01
C ALA A 34 -9.53 3.09 0.33
N SER A 35 -8.76 3.69 -0.58
CA SER A 35 -7.34 4.02 -0.33
C SER A 35 -7.16 5.01 0.82
N LYS A 36 -8.01 6.04 0.90
CA LYS A 36 -7.96 7.03 1.98
C LYS A 36 -8.29 6.40 3.33
N LEU A 37 -9.35 5.59 3.39
CA LEU A 37 -9.76 4.91 4.63
C LEU A 37 -8.75 3.84 5.06
N LEU A 38 -8.18 3.07 4.12
CA LEU A 38 -7.11 2.11 4.43
C LEU A 38 -5.92 2.82 5.08
N THR A 39 -5.48 3.93 4.48
CA THR A 39 -4.37 4.72 5.03
C THR A 39 -4.73 5.28 6.41
N ALA A 40 -5.92 5.84 6.58
CA ALA A 40 -6.33 6.38 7.87
C ALA A 40 -6.40 5.31 8.97
N LEU A 41 -6.93 4.12 8.65
CA LEU A 41 -6.97 2.99 9.57
C LEU A 41 -5.57 2.48 9.89
N HIS A 42 -4.69 2.34 8.89
CA HIS A 42 -3.29 1.93 9.07
C HIS A 42 -2.55 2.89 10.01
N GLU A 43 -2.58 4.19 9.71
CA GLU A 43 -1.77 5.20 10.40
C GLU A 43 -2.27 5.48 11.81
N VAL A 44 -3.59 5.62 11.98
CA VAL A 44 -4.17 6.12 13.25
C VAL A 44 -4.53 4.97 14.17
N VAL A 45 -5.08 3.87 13.64
CA VAL A 45 -5.57 2.74 14.45
C VAL A 45 -4.60 1.58 14.40
N GLY A 46 -4.03 1.28 13.22
CA GLY A 46 -3.06 0.22 12.98
C GLY A 46 -1.88 0.40 13.90
N HIS A 47 -0.97 1.34 13.62
CA HIS A 47 0.22 1.56 14.43
C HIS A 47 -0.03 1.79 15.93
N ALA A 48 -1.12 2.48 16.28
CA ALA A 48 -1.45 2.77 17.67
C ALA A 48 -2.04 1.58 18.46
N SER A 49 -2.50 0.54 17.78
CA SER A 49 -3.13 -0.63 18.42
C SER A 49 -2.14 -1.69 18.88
N GLY A 50 -2.57 -2.49 19.86
CA GLY A 50 -1.79 -3.58 20.44
C GLY A 50 -0.86 -3.13 21.56
N LEU A 51 -0.43 -4.09 22.39
CA LEU A 51 0.51 -3.87 23.49
C LEU A 51 1.53 -5.00 23.51
N LEU A 52 2.76 -4.67 23.89
CA LEU A 52 3.78 -5.68 24.18
C LEU A 52 3.47 -6.36 25.51
N ASN A 53 3.81 -7.63 25.64
CA ASN A 53 3.72 -8.32 26.93
C ASN A 53 4.75 -7.76 27.91
N GLU A 54 4.45 -7.86 29.21
CA GLU A 54 5.36 -7.42 30.26
C GLU A 54 6.72 -8.13 30.13
N GLY A 55 7.81 -7.35 30.15
CA GLY A 55 9.16 -7.87 30.02
C GLY A 55 9.66 -8.12 28.58
N VAL A 56 8.82 -7.91 27.56
CA VAL A 56 9.25 -8.01 26.15
C VAL A 56 9.85 -6.67 25.69
N GLY A 57 11.03 -6.73 25.07
CA GLY A 57 11.73 -5.55 24.52
C GLY A 57 11.02 -4.96 23.29
N GLN A 58 11.49 -3.79 22.84
CA GLN A 58 10.89 -3.13 21.68
C GLN A 58 11.08 -3.98 20.41
N PRO A 59 10.17 -3.92 19.41
CA PRO A 59 10.28 -4.72 18.18
C PRO A 59 11.63 -4.58 17.46
N LYS A 60 12.26 -3.41 17.50
CA LYS A 60 13.60 -3.19 16.95
C LYS A 60 14.68 -4.06 17.60
N GLU A 61 14.51 -4.42 18.86
CA GLU A 61 15.43 -5.27 19.63
C GLU A 61 15.08 -6.75 19.46
N THR A 62 13.80 -7.09 19.49
CA THR A 62 13.31 -8.48 19.46
C THR A 62 13.21 -9.03 18.04
N LEU A 63 12.64 -8.28 17.11
CA LEU A 63 12.43 -8.70 15.70
C LEU A 63 13.54 -8.22 14.75
N LYS A 64 14.39 -7.28 15.19
CA LYS A 64 15.57 -6.79 14.47
C LYS A 64 15.24 -6.31 13.04
N ASN A 65 15.82 -6.93 12.02
CA ASN A 65 15.64 -6.58 10.61
C ASN A 65 14.21 -6.84 10.10
N TYR A 66 13.38 -7.61 10.81
CA TYR A 66 11.98 -7.82 10.44
C TYR A 66 11.03 -6.84 11.13
N ALA A 67 11.51 -5.98 12.04
CA ALA A 67 10.66 -5.13 12.86
C ALA A 67 9.77 -4.19 12.04
N SER A 68 10.35 -3.54 11.02
CA SER A 68 9.64 -2.58 10.16
C SER A 68 8.58 -3.28 9.32
N THR A 69 8.96 -4.26 8.48
CA THR A 69 7.99 -5.00 7.65
C THR A 69 6.87 -5.67 8.46
N MET A 70 7.18 -6.21 9.65
CA MET A 70 6.16 -6.80 10.53
C MET A 70 5.19 -5.75 11.09
N GLU A 71 5.69 -4.58 11.47
CA GLU A 71 4.83 -3.51 11.98
C GLU A 71 3.91 -2.95 10.89
N GLU A 72 4.45 -2.74 9.69
CA GLU A 72 3.71 -2.26 8.54
C GLU A 72 2.60 -3.23 8.12
N GLY A 73 2.93 -4.52 7.97
CA GLY A 73 1.90 -5.49 7.58
C GLY A 73 0.86 -5.72 8.67
N ARG A 74 1.23 -5.61 9.95
CA ARG A 74 0.26 -5.63 11.05
C ARG A 74 -0.70 -4.44 10.97
N ALA A 75 -0.20 -3.23 10.71
CA ALA A 75 -1.03 -2.04 10.55
C ALA A 75 -1.93 -2.11 9.30
N ASP A 76 -1.41 -2.65 8.18
CA ASP A 76 -2.20 -2.96 6.98
C ASP A 76 -3.33 -3.95 7.29
N LEU A 77 -3.04 -5.02 8.02
CA LEU A 77 -4.03 -6.03 8.41
C LEU A 77 -5.13 -5.47 9.31
N VAL A 78 -4.82 -4.52 10.20
CA VAL A 78 -5.86 -3.77 10.95
C VAL A 78 -6.77 -3.03 9.97
N GLY A 79 -6.17 -2.30 9.02
CA GLY A 79 -6.92 -1.58 7.99
C GLY A 79 -7.80 -2.50 7.16
N LEU A 80 -7.25 -3.58 6.61
CA LEU A 80 -7.97 -4.56 5.81
C LEU A 80 -9.12 -5.21 6.59
N TYR A 81 -8.90 -5.61 7.84
CA TYR A 81 -9.95 -6.26 8.63
C TYR A 81 -11.15 -5.33 8.89
N TYR A 82 -10.91 -4.05 9.17
CA TYR A 82 -11.96 -3.07 9.47
C TYR A 82 -12.56 -2.37 8.24
N LEU A 83 -11.89 -2.41 7.08
CA LEU A 83 -12.43 -1.84 5.83
C LEU A 83 -13.68 -2.55 5.31
N MET A 84 -13.85 -3.81 5.68
CA MET A 84 -15.01 -4.61 5.33
C MET A 84 -15.95 -4.77 6.54
N ASP A 85 -16.17 -3.68 7.26
CA ASP A 85 -17.07 -3.61 8.42
C ASP A 85 -18.28 -2.69 8.17
N PRO A 86 -19.53 -3.13 8.44
CA PRO A 86 -20.72 -2.29 8.29
C PRO A 86 -20.67 -1.00 9.10
N LYS A 87 -19.86 -0.94 10.16
CA LYS A 87 -19.70 0.26 10.98
C LYS A 87 -19.24 1.47 10.18
N LEU A 88 -18.47 1.27 9.10
CA LEU A 88 -18.03 2.38 8.24
C LEU A 88 -19.21 3.09 7.57
N GLN A 89 -20.22 2.34 7.13
CA GLN A 89 -21.43 2.92 6.56
C GLN A 89 -22.32 3.53 7.64
N GLU A 90 -22.43 2.91 8.82
CA GLU A 90 -23.15 3.49 9.97
C GLU A 90 -22.58 4.85 10.40
N LEU A 91 -21.26 5.02 10.29
CA LEU A 91 -20.55 6.26 10.58
C LEU A 91 -20.58 7.27 9.41
N GLY A 92 -21.23 6.94 8.30
CA GLY A 92 -21.34 7.82 7.13
C GLY A 92 -20.05 7.97 6.32
N LEU A 93 -19.08 7.05 6.47
CA LEU A 93 -17.80 7.08 5.76
C LEU A 93 -17.88 6.52 4.34
N THR A 94 -18.96 5.80 4.02
CA THR A 94 -19.26 5.25 2.70
C THR A 94 -20.76 5.00 2.57
N ASP A 95 -21.27 5.01 1.33
CA ASP A 95 -22.66 4.66 1.02
C ASP A 95 -22.86 3.13 0.91
N ASN A 96 -21.78 2.37 0.70
CA ASN A 96 -21.77 0.92 0.62
C ASN A 96 -20.46 0.36 1.19
N TRP A 97 -20.50 -0.14 2.43
CA TRP A 97 -19.32 -0.69 3.09
C TRP A 97 -18.79 -1.95 2.39
N LYS A 98 -19.68 -2.75 1.79
CA LYS A 98 -19.29 -4.02 1.17
C LYS A 98 -18.54 -3.78 -0.13
N GLU A 99 -19.07 -2.95 -1.03
CA GLU A 99 -18.37 -2.60 -2.28
C GLU A 99 -17.04 -1.88 -2.00
N LEU A 100 -17.00 -1.02 -0.97
CA LEU A 100 -15.76 -0.36 -0.56
C LEU A 100 -14.71 -1.36 -0.04
N GLY A 101 -15.11 -2.30 0.82
CA GLY A 101 -14.22 -3.34 1.35
C GLY A 101 -13.70 -4.27 0.24
N MET A 102 -14.58 -4.72 -0.66
CA MET A 102 -14.20 -5.53 -1.83
C MET A 102 -13.18 -4.79 -2.70
N THR A 103 -13.41 -3.50 -2.97
CA THR A 103 -12.47 -2.66 -3.72
C THR A 103 -11.09 -2.62 -3.07
N ALA A 104 -11.03 -2.45 -1.74
CA ALA A 104 -9.77 -2.44 -1.01
C ALA A 104 -9.04 -3.79 -1.12
N PHE A 105 -9.76 -4.91 -1.01
CA PHE A 105 -9.19 -6.24 -1.06
C PHE A 105 -8.66 -6.59 -2.46
N ASP A 106 -9.44 -6.33 -3.51
CA ASP A 106 -9.04 -6.51 -4.90
C ASP A 106 -7.74 -5.76 -5.18
N ARG A 107 -7.69 -4.48 -4.79
CA ARG A 107 -6.51 -3.64 -4.94
C ARG A 107 -5.32 -4.16 -4.14
N TYR A 108 -5.52 -4.59 -2.89
CA TYR A 108 -4.43 -5.07 -2.04
C TYR A 108 -3.80 -6.34 -2.60
N ILE A 109 -4.62 -7.34 -2.95
CA ILE A 109 -4.15 -8.61 -3.53
C ILE A 109 -3.49 -8.37 -4.90
N ARG A 110 -4.10 -7.58 -5.78
CA ARG A 110 -3.49 -7.24 -7.07
C ARG A 110 -2.19 -6.44 -6.92
N ASN A 111 -2.07 -5.64 -5.87
CA ASN A 111 -0.83 -4.94 -5.59
C ASN A 111 0.26 -5.87 -5.09
N GLY A 112 0.00 -6.60 -4.01
CA GLY A 112 0.94 -7.55 -3.43
C GLY A 112 1.38 -8.60 -4.43
N MET A 113 0.44 -9.24 -5.14
CA MET A 113 0.78 -10.40 -5.99
C MET A 113 1.32 -10.06 -7.37
N VAL A 114 1.09 -8.84 -7.90
CA VAL A 114 1.36 -8.53 -9.31
C VAL A 114 1.94 -7.13 -9.50
N THR A 115 1.14 -6.10 -9.26
CA THR A 115 1.45 -4.76 -9.79
C THR A 115 2.60 -4.06 -9.07
N GLN A 116 2.97 -4.48 -7.86
CA GLN A 116 4.16 -3.94 -7.20
C GLN A 116 5.47 -4.35 -7.89
N LEU A 117 5.50 -5.51 -8.58
CA LEU A 117 6.69 -6.04 -9.25
C LEU A 117 7.17 -5.15 -10.41
N ILE A 118 6.32 -4.22 -10.88
CA ILE A 118 6.67 -3.19 -11.84
C ILE A 118 7.85 -2.30 -11.36
N ARG A 119 8.07 -2.23 -10.04
CA ARG A 119 9.10 -1.40 -9.40
C ARG A 119 10.46 -2.10 -9.27
N ILE A 120 10.51 -3.40 -9.53
CA ILE A 120 11.66 -4.27 -9.25
C ILE A 120 12.38 -4.59 -10.57
N GLU A 121 13.71 -4.63 -10.56
CA GLU A 121 14.52 -5.05 -11.70
C GLU A 121 14.47 -6.57 -11.88
N LEU A 122 14.38 -7.05 -13.12
CA LEU A 122 14.27 -8.49 -13.40
C LEU A 122 15.47 -9.25 -12.83
N GLY A 123 15.21 -10.28 -12.04
CA GLY A 123 16.24 -11.06 -11.34
C GLY A 123 16.38 -10.72 -9.85
N ASP A 124 15.89 -9.56 -9.42
CA ASP A 124 15.94 -9.12 -8.02
C ASP A 124 14.75 -9.65 -7.21
N ASP A 125 14.95 -9.71 -5.89
CA ASP A 125 13.92 -9.99 -4.89
C ASP A 125 13.35 -8.68 -4.30
N ILE A 126 12.32 -8.78 -3.47
CA ILE A 126 11.74 -7.61 -2.78
C ILE A 126 12.58 -7.25 -1.55
N GLU A 127 13.03 -5.99 -1.47
CA GLU A 127 13.84 -5.50 -0.35
C GLU A 127 13.11 -4.46 0.53
N GLU A 128 12.25 -3.63 -0.05
CA GLU A 128 11.62 -2.50 0.63
C GLU A 128 10.52 -2.97 1.60
N ASP A 129 10.58 -2.57 2.87
CA ASP A 129 9.71 -3.05 3.96
C ASP A 129 8.21 -2.98 3.64
N HIS A 130 7.75 -1.91 2.98
CA HIS A 130 6.36 -1.75 2.60
C HIS A 130 5.93 -2.67 1.45
N MET A 131 6.82 -2.98 0.52
CA MET A 131 6.57 -3.96 -0.56
C MET A 131 6.63 -5.40 -0.01
N VAL A 132 7.60 -5.68 0.86
CA VAL A 132 7.76 -6.98 1.52
C VAL A 132 6.51 -7.35 2.30
N ASN A 133 5.91 -6.40 3.04
CA ASN A 133 4.70 -6.72 3.81
C ASN A 133 3.47 -6.97 2.96
N ARG A 134 3.26 -6.16 1.93
CA ARG A 134 2.16 -6.39 0.99
C ARG A 134 2.29 -7.74 0.30
N GLN A 135 3.52 -8.15 0.01
CA GLN A 135 3.81 -9.47 -0.53
C GLN A 135 3.46 -10.57 0.48
N TRP A 136 4.01 -10.55 1.70
CA TRP A 136 3.75 -11.67 2.63
C TRP A 136 2.30 -11.74 3.08
N VAL A 137 1.61 -10.60 3.27
CA VAL A 137 0.17 -10.60 3.58
C VAL A 137 -0.61 -11.29 2.46
N SER A 138 -0.37 -10.88 1.21
CA SER A 138 -1.12 -11.38 0.05
C SER A 138 -0.80 -12.85 -0.25
N ALA A 139 0.47 -13.23 -0.22
CA ALA A 139 0.91 -14.60 -0.49
C ALA A 139 0.44 -15.57 0.60
N TRP A 140 0.46 -15.15 1.88
CA TRP A 140 -0.03 -15.98 2.98
C TRP A 140 -1.52 -16.27 2.86
N VAL A 141 -2.37 -15.25 2.64
CA VAL A 141 -3.82 -15.48 2.51
C VAL A 141 -4.17 -16.23 1.22
N PHE A 142 -3.39 -16.05 0.15
CA PHE A 142 -3.53 -16.83 -1.07
C PHE A 142 -3.26 -18.32 -0.81
N GLU A 143 -2.17 -18.65 -0.10
CA GLU A 143 -1.86 -20.04 0.25
C GLU A 143 -2.89 -20.63 1.20
N LYS A 144 -3.23 -19.93 2.29
CA LYS A 144 -4.16 -20.45 3.31
C LYS A 144 -5.60 -20.54 2.83
N GLY A 145 -5.99 -19.73 1.84
CA GLY A 145 -7.30 -19.77 1.22
C GLY A 145 -7.44 -20.79 0.08
N LYS A 146 -6.38 -21.52 -0.27
CA LYS A 146 -6.32 -22.35 -1.48
C LYS A 146 -7.35 -23.48 -1.50
N ASP A 147 -7.51 -24.21 -0.40
CA ASP A 147 -8.41 -25.37 -0.32
C ASP A 147 -9.89 -24.96 -0.50
N ASP A 148 -10.21 -23.73 -0.12
CA ASP A 148 -11.53 -23.12 -0.26
C ASP A 148 -11.69 -22.26 -1.53
N ASN A 149 -10.65 -22.19 -2.36
CA ASN A 149 -10.56 -21.32 -3.54
C ASN A 149 -10.90 -19.84 -3.24
N VAL A 150 -10.49 -19.31 -2.08
CA VAL A 150 -10.81 -17.94 -1.64
C VAL A 150 -10.29 -16.90 -2.62
N ILE A 151 -9.05 -17.09 -3.09
CA ILE A 151 -8.41 -16.31 -4.14
C ILE A 151 -7.94 -17.27 -5.22
N GLU A 152 -8.28 -16.98 -6.47
CA GLU A 152 -7.94 -17.76 -7.64
C GLU A 152 -6.90 -17.04 -8.51
N LYS A 153 -5.82 -17.75 -8.87
CA LYS A 153 -4.88 -17.29 -9.90
C LYS A 153 -5.43 -17.69 -11.27
N VAL A 154 -5.79 -16.70 -12.08
CA VAL A 154 -6.36 -16.89 -13.42
C VAL A 154 -5.35 -16.48 -14.48
N VAL A 155 -5.08 -17.35 -15.46
CA VAL A 155 -4.23 -17.03 -16.61
C VAL A 155 -5.10 -16.95 -17.87
N ARG A 156 -5.13 -15.78 -18.52
CA ARG A 156 -5.84 -15.55 -19.79
C ARG A 156 -4.87 -14.97 -20.81
N GLU A 157 -4.75 -15.62 -21.96
CA GLU A 157 -3.88 -15.16 -23.05
C GLU A 157 -2.43 -14.91 -22.60
N GLY A 158 -1.91 -15.76 -21.71
CA GLY A 158 -0.57 -15.63 -21.14
C GLY A 158 -0.41 -14.50 -20.11
N LYS A 159 -1.51 -13.88 -19.66
CA LYS A 159 -1.51 -12.86 -18.62
C LYS A 159 -2.11 -13.39 -17.31
N THR A 160 -1.40 -13.19 -16.21
CA THR A 160 -1.82 -13.55 -14.86
C THR A 160 -2.71 -12.47 -14.24
N TYR A 161 -3.81 -12.91 -13.61
CA TYR A 161 -4.74 -12.13 -12.82
C TYR A 161 -5.06 -12.87 -11.52
N TYR A 162 -5.54 -12.15 -10.51
CA TYR A 162 -6.05 -12.75 -9.28
C TYR A 162 -7.49 -12.33 -9.09
N ASN A 163 -8.36 -13.30 -8.84
CA ASN A 163 -9.78 -13.10 -8.58
C ASN A 163 -10.09 -13.50 -7.12
N ILE A 164 -10.91 -12.72 -6.43
CA ILE A 164 -11.35 -13.05 -5.07
C ILE A 164 -12.75 -13.65 -5.15
N ASN A 165 -12.87 -14.95 -4.88
CA ASN A 165 -14.15 -15.66 -4.94
C ASN A 165 -14.96 -15.50 -3.63
N ASP A 166 -14.28 -15.36 -2.49
CA ASP A 166 -14.94 -15.21 -1.19
C ASP A 166 -14.29 -14.13 -0.32
N TYR A 167 -14.80 -12.91 -0.45
CA TYR A 167 -14.33 -11.75 0.33
C TYR A 167 -14.56 -11.92 1.84
N SER A 168 -15.56 -12.70 2.26
CA SER A 168 -15.85 -12.88 3.69
C SER A 168 -14.80 -13.80 4.31
N LYS A 169 -14.50 -14.93 3.67
CA LYS A 169 -13.39 -15.79 4.07
C LYS A 169 -12.04 -15.09 3.99
N LEU A 170 -11.83 -14.24 2.99
CA LEU A 170 -10.61 -13.44 2.92
C LEU A 170 -10.48 -12.49 4.13
N ARG A 171 -11.57 -11.83 4.54
CA ARG A 171 -11.58 -11.03 5.77
C ARG A 171 -11.23 -11.85 7.01
N GLU A 172 -11.74 -13.08 7.11
CA GLU A 172 -11.39 -14.00 8.20
C GLU A 172 -9.91 -14.36 8.20
N LEU A 173 -9.33 -14.67 7.02
CA LEU A 173 -7.91 -14.93 6.87
C LEU A 173 -7.04 -13.72 7.27
N PHE A 174 -7.44 -12.50 6.88
CA PHE A 174 -6.78 -11.29 7.38
C PHE A 174 -6.86 -11.18 8.91
N GLY A 175 -8.00 -11.50 9.52
CA GLY A 175 -8.14 -11.51 10.98
C GLY A 175 -7.25 -12.56 11.66
N GLN A 176 -7.10 -13.74 11.06
CA GLN A 176 -6.19 -14.78 11.56
C GLN A 176 -4.73 -14.33 11.49
N LEU A 177 -4.32 -13.77 10.35
CA LEU A 177 -2.96 -13.26 10.17
C LEU A 177 -2.68 -12.04 11.05
N LEU A 178 -3.67 -11.16 11.26
CA LEU A 178 -3.58 -10.04 12.20
C LEU A 178 -3.32 -10.53 13.62
N ARG A 179 -4.06 -11.56 14.06
CA ARG A 179 -3.85 -12.17 15.38
C ARG A 179 -2.45 -12.73 15.52
N GLU A 180 -1.96 -13.44 14.50
CA GLU A 180 -0.62 -14.03 14.55
C GLU A 180 0.49 -12.98 14.51
N THR A 181 0.39 -11.97 13.64
CA THR A 181 1.37 -10.87 13.59
C THR A 181 1.37 -10.04 14.88
N GLN A 182 0.20 -9.82 15.50
CA GLN A 182 0.13 -9.20 16.83
C GLN A 182 0.79 -10.08 17.89
N ARG A 183 0.58 -11.40 17.89
CA ARG A 183 1.26 -12.34 18.81
C ARG A 183 2.78 -12.24 18.65
N ILE A 184 3.28 -12.38 17.41
CA ILE A 184 4.70 -12.29 17.08
C ILE A 184 5.32 -11.01 17.64
N LYS A 185 4.68 -9.85 17.40
CA LYS A 185 5.10 -8.56 17.93
C LYS A 185 5.11 -8.55 19.46
N SER A 186 4.01 -8.98 20.08
CA SER A 186 3.80 -8.83 21.54
C SER A 186 4.65 -9.76 22.37
N GLU A 187 5.05 -10.91 21.81
CA GLU A 187 5.90 -11.92 22.43
C GLU A 187 7.39 -11.79 22.01
N GLY A 188 7.70 -10.95 21.01
CA GLY A 188 9.07 -10.78 20.51
C GLY A 188 9.60 -12.02 19.78
N ASP A 189 8.72 -12.75 19.08
CA ASP A 189 9.03 -14.01 18.42
C ASP A 189 9.78 -13.81 17.10
N PHE A 190 11.10 -13.61 17.21
CA PHE A 190 11.97 -13.42 16.05
C PHE A 190 11.85 -14.54 15.02
N LYS A 191 11.72 -15.79 15.47
CA LYS A 191 11.74 -16.93 14.55
C LYS A 191 10.47 -16.99 13.73
N ALA A 192 9.30 -16.77 14.34
CA ALA A 192 8.05 -16.68 13.60
C ALA A 192 8.02 -15.47 12.65
N ALA A 193 8.59 -14.32 13.04
CA ALA A 193 8.74 -13.18 12.13
C ALA A 193 9.61 -13.54 10.91
N GLN A 194 10.76 -14.18 11.16
CA GLN A 194 11.65 -14.64 10.10
C GLN A 194 10.94 -15.62 9.15
N ASP A 195 10.28 -16.64 9.70
CA ASP A 195 9.62 -17.68 8.90
C ASP A 195 8.48 -17.10 8.03
N LEU A 196 7.72 -16.13 8.57
CA LEU A 196 6.68 -15.45 7.82
C LEU A 196 7.27 -14.58 6.69
N VAL A 197 8.25 -13.74 7.01
CA VAL A 197 8.81 -12.79 6.03
C VAL A 197 9.63 -13.50 4.96
N GLU A 198 10.51 -14.42 5.34
CA GLU A 198 11.33 -15.17 4.36
C GLU A 198 10.50 -16.17 3.56
N GLY A 199 9.46 -16.75 4.16
CA GLY A 199 8.58 -17.70 3.49
C GLY A 199 7.66 -17.07 2.46
N TYR A 200 7.21 -15.83 2.68
CA TYR A 200 6.15 -15.23 1.86
C TYR A 200 6.47 -13.84 1.30
N GLY A 201 7.44 -13.09 1.84
CA GLY A 201 7.57 -11.65 1.59
C GLY A 201 8.70 -11.21 0.65
N ILE A 202 9.76 -12.02 0.53
CA ILE A 202 11.00 -11.60 -0.15
C ILE A 202 11.09 -12.14 -1.57
N LYS A 203 10.83 -13.45 -1.75
CA LYS A 203 11.12 -14.14 -3.01
C LYS A 203 10.12 -13.81 -4.11
N VAL A 204 10.64 -13.40 -5.27
CA VAL A 204 9.84 -13.08 -6.45
C VAL A 204 9.79 -14.26 -7.41
N ASP A 205 8.59 -14.63 -7.87
CA ASP A 205 8.40 -15.52 -9.01
C ASP A 205 8.87 -14.79 -10.29
N GLN A 206 10.04 -15.18 -10.78
CA GLN A 206 10.71 -14.50 -11.89
C GLN A 206 9.98 -14.70 -13.23
N GLU A 207 9.18 -15.76 -13.39
CA GLU A 207 8.35 -15.94 -14.60
C GLU A 207 7.20 -14.93 -14.59
N LEU A 208 6.51 -14.80 -13.45
CA LEU A 208 5.49 -13.77 -13.27
C LEU A 208 6.08 -12.36 -13.38
N HIS A 209 7.27 -12.13 -12.85
CA HIS A 209 7.92 -10.82 -12.91
C HIS A 209 8.23 -10.41 -14.35
N ALA A 210 8.80 -11.32 -15.15
CA ALA A 210 9.04 -11.08 -16.57
C ALA A 210 7.75 -10.75 -17.32
N GLU A 211 6.65 -11.47 -17.03
CA GLU A 211 5.32 -11.20 -17.57
C GLU A 211 4.83 -9.78 -17.21
N VAL A 212 4.92 -9.40 -15.94
CA VAL A 212 4.50 -8.08 -15.45
C VAL A 212 5.30 -6.96 -16.09
N LEU A 213 6.63 -7.10 -16.20
CA LEU A 213 7.46 -6.09 -16.84
C LEU A 213 7.15 -5.97 -18.34
N GLU A 214 6.90 -7.08 -19.03
CA GLU A 214 6.50 -7.05 -20.44
C GLU A 214 5.16 -6.32 -20.64
N ARG A 215 4.14 -6.68 -19.86
CA ARG A 215 2.83 -6.00 -19.85
C ARG A 215 2.97 -4.51 -19.55
N ASN A 216 3.86 -4.15 -18.62
CA ASN A 216 4.04 -2.76 -18.23
C ASN A 216 4.72 -1.88 -19.31
N LYS A 217 5.42 -2.46 -20.30
CA LYS A 217 6.03 -1.69 -21.42
C LYS A 217 5.01 -0.87 -22.22
N ALA A 218 3.73 -1.26 -22.20
CA ALA A 218 2.64 -0.50 -22.81
C ALA A 218 2.39 0.87 -22.13
N PHE A 219 2.87 1.09 -20.91
CA PHE A 219 2.68 2.31 -20.14
C PHE A 219 3.96 3.13 -20.04
N LYS A 220 3.90 4.39 -20.47
CA LYS A 220 5.06 5.32 -20.45
C LYS A 220 5.28 5.99 -19.09
N THR A 221 4.32 5.89 -18.17
CA THR A 221 4.41 6.55 -16.85
C THR A 221 5.44 5.82 -15.99
N PRO A 222 6.41 6.51 -15.37
CA PRO A 222 7.37 5.87 -14.48
C PRO A 222 6.66 5.22 -13.26
N PRO A 223 7.28 4.21 -12.64
CA PRO A 223 6.72 3.51 -11.48
C PRO A 223 6.86 4.28 -10.16
N TYR A 224 7.77 5.25 -10.12
CA TYR A 224 8.01 6.17 -9.01
C TYR A 224 7.41 7.54 -9.31
N SER A 225 7.04 8.29 -8.27
CA SER A 225 6.53 9.66 -8.41
C SER A 225 7.26 10.59 -7.46
N GLY A 226 7.38 11.85 -7.86
CA GLY A 226 7.87 12.95 -7.03
C GLY A 226 6.87 14.10 -7.03
N PHE A 227 7.04 15.01 -6.07
CA PHE A 227 6.25 16.23 -5.95
C PHE A 227 7.17 17.43 -5.98
N VAL A 228 6.71 18.50 -6.63
CA VAL A 228 7.29 19.82 -6.45
C VAL A 228 6.57 20.52 -5.30
N ASN A 229 7.33 21.23 -4.46
CA ASN A 229 6.76 21.98 -3.35
C ASN A 229 6.13 23.30 -3.85
N PRO A 230 5.09 23.82 -3.21
CA PRO A 230 4.67 25.19 -3.43
C PRO A 230 5.71 26.17 -2.85
N VAL A 231 5.73 27.40 -3.38
CA VAL A 231 6.49 28.53 -2.86
C VAL A 231 5.57 29.41 -2.03
N LEU A 232 5.99 29.72 -0.81
CA LEU A 232 5.29 30.64 0.10
C LEU A 232 5.96 32.01 0.02
N LEU A 233 5.23 33.02 -0.45
CA LEU A 233 5.73 34.39 -0.56
C LEU A 233 4.99 35.28 0.45
N PRO A 234 5.68 35.85 1.46
CA PRO A 234 5.05 36.80 2.37
C PRO A 234 4.78 38.13 1.67
N GLU A 235 3.57 38.64 1.83
CA GLU A 235 3.21 40.01 1.52
C GLU A 235 3.29 40.83 2.82
N THR A 236 3.90 42.01 2.75
CA THR A 236 4.16 42.86 3.92
C THR A 236 3.60 44.25 3.74
N ASP A 237 3.16 44.87 4.84
CA ASP A 237 2.78 46.28 4.86
C ASP A 237 4.00 47.22 4.88
N ALA A 238 3.73 48.53 4.95
CA ALA A 238 4.78 49.54 5.00
C ALA A 238 5.63 49.50 6.29
N ALA A 239 5.14 48.88 7.37
CA ALA A 239 5.89 48.67 8.61
C ALA A 239 6.72 47.37 8.56
N GLY A 240 6.59 46.56 7.50
CA GLY A 240 7.24 45.25 7.36
C GLY A 240 6.49 44.12 8.07
N GLU A 241 5.27 44.36 8.53
CA GLU A 241 4.43 43.33 9.12
C GLU A 241 3.80 42.46 8.03
N ILE A 242 3.80 41.14 8.22
CA ILE A 242 3.18 40.22 7.26
C ILE A 242 1.67 40.40 7.29
N THR A 243 1.09 40.72 6.14
CA THR A 243 -0.37 40.89 5.98
C THR A 243 -1.02 39.70 5.28
N ASP A 244 -0.28 38.97 4.44
CA ASP A 244 -0.74 37.76 3.75
C ASP A 244 0.44 36.85 3.36
N ILE A 245 0.15 35.59 3.01
CA ILE A 245 1.10 34.66 2.41
C ILE A 245 0.53 34.16 1.08
N LYS A 246 1.14 34.56 -0.02
CA LYS A 246 0.79 34.08 -1.35
C LYS A 246 1.39 32.70 -1.60
N LEU A 247 0.55 31.75 -1.99
CA LEU A 247 0.95 30.40 -2.41
C LEU A 247 1.14 30.38 -3.92
N LEU A 248 2.36 30.10 -4.39
CA LEU A 248 2.67 29.88 -5.80
C LEU A 248 3.02 28.40 -6.05
N GLN A 249 2.62 27.87 -7.20
CA GLN A 249 3.07 26.55 -7.65
C GLN A 249 4.11 26.75 -8.76
N PRO A 250 5.31 26.14 -8.65
CA PRO A 250 6.30 26.20 -9.71
C PRO A 250 5.79 25.46 -10.96
N GLU A 251 6.15 25.94 -12.15
CA GLU A 251 5.68 25.34 -13.40
C GLU A 251 6.40 24.02 -13.69
N THR A 252 7.67 23.90 -13.27
CA THR A 252 8.49 22.71 -13.54
C THR A 252 9.38 22.31 -12.37
N PHE A 253 9.75 21.02 -12.34
CA PHE A 253 10.76 20.49 -11.42
C PHE A 253 12.12 21.20 -11.58
N VAL A 254 12.55 21.43 -12.83
CA VAL A 254 13.85 22.06 -13.13
C VAL A 254 13.91 23.47 -12.55
N GLU A 255 12.86 24.26 -12.75
CA GLU A 255 12.78 25.62 -12.20
C GLU A 255 12.88 25.62 -10.67
N GLN A 256 12.12 24.76 -9.99
CA GLN A 256 12.20 24.64 -8.54
C GLN A 256 13.61 24.26 -8.06
N MET A 257 14.23 23.26 -8.67
CA MET A 257 15.55 22.81 -8.26
C MET A 257 16.65 23.86 -8.50
N LEU A 258 16.56 24.61 -9.60
CA LEU A 258 17.46 25.73 -9.87
C LEU A 258 17.25 26.86 -8.86
N SER A 259 16.00 27.21 -8.53
CA SER A 259 15.68 28.19 -7.49
C SER A 259 16.25 27.77 -6.14
N TYR A 260 16.06 26.51 -5.73
CA TYR A 260 16.61 26.01 -4.47
C TYR A 260 18.12 26.02 -4.44
N SER A 261 18.77 25.65 -5.54
CA SER A 261 20.24 25.70 -5.63
C SER A 261 20.77 27.12 -5.53
N GLY A 262 20.09 28.10 -6.15
CA GLY A 262 20.49 29.50 -6.09
C GLY A 262 20.21 30.19 -4.76
N THR A 263 19.16 29.79 -4.03
CA THR A 263 18.68 30.50 -2.84
C THR A 263 18.99 29.78 -1.53
N TYR A 264 19.03 28.44 -1.51
CA TYR A 264 19.12 27.63 -0.29
C TYR A 264 20.35 26.71 -0.22
N SER A 265 21.30 26.80 -1.16
CA SER A 265 22.53 26.00 -1.16
C SER A 265 23.64 26.65 -0.31
N PHE A 266 23.53 26.53 1.01
CA PHE A 266 24.47 27.14 1.96
C PHE A 266 25.65 26.26 2.39
N LEU A 267 25.69 25.01 1.94
CA LEU A 267 26.78 24.09 2.24
C LEU A 267 27.77 24.08 1.07
N ASN A 268 29.05 24.32 1.39
CA ASN A 268 30.17 24.28 0.45
C ASN A 268 30.62 22.86 0.16
#